data_AF-A0A4U0VZ28-F1
#
_entry.id   AF-A0A4U0VZ28-F1
#
_cell.length_a   1.000
_cell.length_b   1.000
_cell.length_c   1.000
_cell.angle_alpha   90.00
_cell.angle_beta   90.00
_cell.angle_gamma   90.00
#
_symmetry.space_group_name_H-M   'P 1'
#
loop_
_entity.id
_entity.type
_entity.pdbx_description
1 polymer ?
#
loop_
_entity_poly.entity_id
_entity_poly.type
_entity_poly.pdbx_seq_one_letter_code
_entity_poly.pdbx_strand_id
1 'polypeptide(L)'
;MLHELVIDSLTDVHLVGALPLLGVNQHLRQLVIKRLVAAYSKATQVAARSERPLVPVADDGEFVSMWLNCVAPQEGPHKEDDPRYMLAQARKRDRSESDATDFVLDKFDPKTQICTFKPAGEGVLEWPFYCNNAEERAVCPELGHRGFSLVATGAFRRAGKGEPHLKGLTVAVNPKLYPNPWGEFYPQISDELDATISEKDKKLANGWQITYTAGRMDTDPLTEELAGNALGLEDDVGIGDDLFFASRAYCMVDNIKIPLLDLFAPRDLCEEQPWYEW
;
A
#
# COMPACT_ATOMS: atom_id res chain seq x y z
N MET A 1 29.27 -15.42 -15.13
CA MET A 1 30.24 -15.69 -14.05
C MET A 1 30.81 -14.41 -13.42
N LEU A 2 31.77 -13.65 -13.99
CA LEU A 2 32.31 -12.46 -13.29
C LEU A 2 31.26 -11.36 -13.05
N HIS A 3 30.45 -11.02 -14.07
CA HIS A 3 29.39 -10.01 -13.92
C HIS A 3 28.32 -10.41 -12.90
N GLU A 4 27.99 -11.70 -12.81
CA GLU A 4 27.06 -12.22 -11.80
C GLU A 4 27.66 -12.12 -10.41
N LEU A 5 28.94 -12.48 -10.22
CA LEU A 5 29.62 -12.30 -8.94
C LEU A 5 29.61 -10.84 -8.47
N VAL A 6 29.84 -9.89 -9.39
CA VAL A 6 29.77 -8.45 -9.08
C VAL A 6 28.35 -8.05 -8.65
N ILE A 7 27.33 -8.49 -9.37
CA ILE A 7 25.93 -8.23 -9.01
C ILE A 7 25.61 -8.83 -7.64
N ASP A 8 26.06 -10.05 -7.38
CA ASP A 8 25.83 -10.75 -6.13
C ASP A 8 26.49 -10.03 -4.97
N SER A 9 27.74 -9.59 -5.12
CA SER A 9 28.43 -8.78 -4.12
C SER A 9 27.75 -7.43 -3.87
N LEU A 10 27.22 -6.77 -4.91
CA LEU A 10 26.50 -5.50 -4.76
C LEU A 10 25.12 -5.68 -4.12
N THR A 11 24.51 -6.87 -4.27
CA THR A 11 23.19 -7.18 -3.71
C THR A 11 23.23 -7.88 -2.36
N ASP A 12 24.42 -8.11 -1.80
CA ASP A 12 24.64 -8.82 -0.53
C ASP A 12 23.89 -8.17 0.64
N VAL A 13 23.90 -6.84 0.70
CA VAL A 13 23.15 -6.09 1.72
C VAL A 13 21.70 -5.89 1.31
N HIS A 14 21.47 -5.46 0.05
CA HIS A 14 20.15 -5.18 -0.49
C HIS A 14 20.18 -5.01 -2.02
N LEU A 15 19.07 -5.34 -2.70
CA LEU A 15 18.94 -5.29 -4.17
C LEU A 15 19.22 -3.91 -4.80
N VAL A 16 19.01 -2.83 -4.05
CA VAL A 16 19.29 -1.45 -4.50
C VAL A 16 20.75 -1.24 -4.91
N GLY A 17 21.69 -2.01 -4.34
CA GLY A 17 23.11 -1.91 -4.68
C GLY A 17 23.41 -2.24 -6.15
N ALA A 18 22.51 -2.97 -6.82
CA ALA A 18 22.62 -3.27 -8.25
C ALA A 18 21.99 -2.21 -9.16
N LEU A 19 21.20 -1.24 -8.65
CA LEU A 19 20.53 -0.23 -9.48
C LEU A 19 21.50 0.60 -10.35
N PRO A 20 22.69 1.03 -9.87
CA PRO A 20 23.63 1.76 -10.71
C PRO A 20 24.06 1.00 -11.98
N LEU A 21 24.05 -0.33 -11.94
CA LEU A 21 24.43 -1.18 -13.07
C LEU A 21 23.42 -1.13 -14.23
N LEU A 22 22.20 -0.65 -14.01
CA LEU A 22 21.21 -0.42 -15.06
C LEU A 22 21.66 0.63 -16.08
N GLY A 23 22.52 1.58 -15.65
CA GLY A 23 23.08 2.64 -16.49
C GLY A 23 24.34 2.25 -17.27
N VAL A 24 24.99 1.13 -16.95
CA VAL A 24 26.35 0.83 -17.44
C VAL A 24 26.35 0.32 -18.88
N ASN A 25 25.70 -0.82 -19.15
CA ASN A 25 25.55 -1.37 -20.50
C ASN A 25 24.34 -2.30 -20.59
N GLN A 26 23.95 -2.67 -21.81
CA GLN A 26 22.77 -3.50 -22.07
C GLN A 26 22.84 -4.88 -21.39
N HIS A 27 24.01 -5.51 -21.38
CA HIS A 27 24.18 -6.85 -20.81
C HIS A 27 24.00 -6.85 -19.29
N LEU A 28 24.69 -5.93 -18.58
CA LEU A 28 24.52 -5.78 -17.13
C LEU A 28 23.10 -5.38 -16.76
N ARG A 29 22.50 -4.46 -17.54
CA ARG A 29 21.10 -4.08 -17.35
C ARG A 29 20.16 -5.28 -17.39
N GLN A 30 20.32 -6.17 -18.38
CA GLN A 30 19.50 -7.39 -18.48
C GLN A 30 19.68 -8.33 -17.28
N LEU A 31 20.92 -8.53 -16.82
CA LEU A 31 21.20 -9.37 -15.66
C LEU A 31 20.59 -8.79 -14.37
N VAL A 32 20.73 -7.48 -14.17
CA VAL A 32 20.18 -6.78 -13.01
C VAL A 32 18.65 -6.83 -13.03
N ILE A 33 18.01 -6.50 -14.17
CA ILE A 33 16.55 -6.60 -14.31
C ILE A 33 16.06 -8.01 -13.95
N LYS A 34 16.73 -9.05 -14.46
CA LYS A 34 16.38 -10.44 -14.15
C LYS A 34 16.44 -10.71 -12.64
N ARG A 35 17.46 -10.19 -11.95
CA ARG A 35 17.64 -10.35 -10.50
C ARG A 35 16.56 -9.60 -9.70
N LEU A 36 16.27 -8.35 -10.07
CA LEU A 36 15.24 -7.52 -9.44
C LEU A 36 13.85 -8.14 -9.58
N VAL A 37 13.49 -8.60 -10.79
CA VAL A 37 12.21 -9.27 -11.05
C VAL A 37 12.12 -10.61 -10.32
N ALA A 38 13.22 -11.36 -10.23
CA ALA A 38 13.26 -12.63 -9.53
C ALA A 38 12.97 -12.48 -8.02
N ALA A 39 13.40 -11.37 -7.40
CA ALA A 39 13.11 -11.10 -5.99
C ALA A 39 11.61 -10.99 -5.70
N TYR A 40 10.86 -10.31 -6.56
CA TYR A 40 9.39 -10.20 -6.46
C TYR A 40 8.67 -11.47 -6.92
N SER A 41 9.26 -12.24 -7.84
CA SER A 41 8.69 -13.52 -8.28
C SER A 41 8.73 -14.59 -7.18
N LYS A 42 9.65 -14.48 -6.21
CA LYS A 42 9.77 -15.42 -5.09
C LYS A 42 8.55 -15.35 -4.16
N ALA A 43 8.03 -14.15 -3.90
CA ALA A 43 6.83 -13.95 -3.08
C ALA A 43 5.60 -14.65 -3.65
N THR A 44 5.43 -14.66 -4.97
CA THR A 44 4.35 -15.39 -5.64
C THR A 44 4.39 -16.90 -5.33
N GLN A 45 5.58 -17.49 -5.25
CA GLN A 45 5.73 -18.92 -4.93
C GLN A 45 5.42 -19.23 -3.47
N VAL A 46 5.73 -18.31 -2.56
CA VAL A 46 5.39 -18.44 -1.14
C VAL A 46 3.89 -18.29 -0.95
N ALA A 47 3.26 -17.30 -1.59
CA ALA A 47 1.81 -17.09 -1.53
C ALA A 47 1.04 -18.31 -2.04
N ALA A 48 1.46 -18.89 -3.17
CA ALA A 48 0.79 -20.07 -3.74
C ALA A 48 0.87 -21.33 -2.86
N ARG A 49 1.82 -21.41 -1.91
CA ARG A 49 2.02 -22.55 -1.02
C ARG A 49 1.48 -22.33 0.38
N SER A 50 1.04 -21.11 0.67
CA SER A 50 0.64 -20.67 1.98
C SER A 50 -0.86 -20.39 1.97
N GLU A 51 -1.61 -21.08 2.82
CA GLU A 51 -2.99 -20.69 3.15
C GLU A 51 -3.03 -19.43 4.03
N ARG A 52 -1.86 -18.91 4.43
CA ARG A 52 -1.69 -17.71 5.24
C ARG A 52 -1.20 -16.53 4.38
N PRO A 53 -1.52 -15.27 4.74
CA PRO A 53 -1.02 -14.09 4.03
C PRO A 53 0.52 -14.03 3.98
N LEU A 54 1.12 -13.23 3.11
CA LEU A 54 2.58 -13.13 3.02
C LEU A 54 3.17 -12.36 4.21
N VAL A 55 4.26 -12.85 4.80
CA VAL A 55 5.03 -12.07 5.79
C VAL A 55 6.32 -11.63 5.08
N PRO A 56 6.81 -10.39 5.27
CA PRO A 56 8.15 -10.03 4.83
C PRO A 56 9.15 -10.72 5.75
N VAL A 57 9.36 -12.02 5.56
CA VAL A 57 10.52 -12.76 6.06
C VAL A 57 11.66 -12.49 5.09
N ALA A 58 12.88 -12.35 5.61
CA ALA A 58 14.07 -12.05 4.81
C ALA A 58 14.34 -13.05 3.66
N ASP A 59 13.59 -14.17 3.62
CA ASP A 59 13.74 -15.23 2.63
C ASP A 59 12.48 -15.47 1.77
N ASP A 60 11.38 -14.75 1.97
CA ASP A 60 10.10 -15.05 1.28
C ASP A 60 9.86 -14.22 0.01
N GLY A 61 10.79 -13.31 -0.33
CA GLY A 61 10.70 -12.44 -1.50
C GLY A 61 10.08 -11.08 -1.21
N GLU A 62 10.05 -10.24 -2.23
CA GLU A 62 9.51 -8.87 -2.15
C GLU A 62 8.07 -8.82 -2.65
N PHE A 63 7.26 -7.92 -2.11
CA PHE A 63 5.85 -7.72 -2.50
C PHE A 63 5.44 -6.26 -2.35
N VAL A 64 4.21 -5.95 -2.74
CA VAL A 64 3.60 -4.63 -2.53
C VAL A 64 2.51 -4.79 -1.49
N SER A 65 2.47 -3.91 -0.49
CA SER A 65 1.45 -3.94 0.56
C SER A 65 0.61 -2.68 0.51
N MET A 66 -0.68 -2.82 0.75
CA MET A 66 -1.63 -1.72 0.86
C MET A 66 -2.38 -1.83 2.18
N TRP A 67 -2.61 -0.71 2.86
CA TRP A 67 -3.42 -0.68 4.08
C TRP A 67 -4.30 0.55 4.13
N LEU A 68 -5.38 0.47 4.92
CA LEU A 68 -6.24 1.60 5.20
C LEU A 68 -5.44 2.71 5.89
N ASN A 69 -5.46 3.90 5.32
CA ASN A 69 -4.89 5.11 5.90
C ASN A 69 -6.04 6.06 6.29
N CYS A 70 -6.11 6.34 7.59
CA CYS A 70 -7.16 7.13 8.22
C CYS A 70 -6.76 8.59 8.43
N VAL A 71 -5.52 8.97 8.11
CA VAL A 71 -4.98 10.30 8.36
C VAL A 71 -5.29 11.22 7.19
N ALA A 72 -5.85 12.39 7.50
CA ALA A 72 -6.15 13.37 6.49
C ALA A 72 -4.84 13.85 5.84
N PRO A 73 -4.72 13.91 4.50
CA PRO A 73 -3.49 14.34 3.83
C PRO A 73 -3.05 15.78 4.19
N GLN A 74 -3.91 16.54 4.88
CA GLN A 74 -3.69 17.91 5.34
C GLN A 74 -3.13 17.99 6.77
N GLU A 75 -3.35 16.97 7.60
CA GLU A 75 -2.91 16.92 9.01
C GLU A 75 -1.46 16.44 9.16
N GLY A 76 -0.89 15.96 8.05
CA GLY A 76 0.46 15.44 8.02
C GLY A 76 0.52 13.98 8.52
N PRO A 77 1.36 13.14 7.91
CA PRO A 77 1.52 11.73 8.29
C PRO A 77 2.06 11.55 9.73
N HIS A 78 1.38 10.73 10.52
CA HIS A 78 1.80 10.25 11.82
C HIS A 78 2.78 9.08 11.71
N LYS A 79 3.45 8.71 12.81
CA LYS A 79 4.36 7.55 12.86
C LYS A 79 3.66 6.25 12.44
N GLU A 80 2.39 6.14 12.75
CA GLU A 80 1.49 5.06 12.38
C GLU A 80 1.27 4.97 10.87
N ASP A 81 1.49 6.05 10.11
CA ASP A 81 1.38 6.08 8.65
C ASP A 81 2.70 5.77 7.95
N ASP A 82 3.81 5.73 8.70
CA ASP A 82 5.10 5.39 8.13
C ASP A 82 5.09 3.95 7.62
N PRO A 83 5.38 3.72 6.33
CA PRO A 83 5.37 2.37 5.75
C PRO A 83 6.32 1.42 6.48
N ARG A 84 7.44 1.91 7.03
CA ARG A 84 8.39 1.10 7.81
C ARG A 84 7.76 0.63 9.12
N TYR A 85 6.98 1.49 9.78
CA TYR A 85 6.27 1.13 11.00
C TYR A 85 5.19 0.11 10.73
N MET A 86 4.36 0.34 9.70
CA MET A 86 3.26 -0.55 9.33
C MET A 86 3.76 -1.92 8.89
N LEU A 87 4.78 -1.99 8.02
CA LEU A 87 5.40 -3.25 7.62
C LEU A 87 6.03 -3.99 8.82
N ALA A 88 6.58 -3.28 9.80
CA ALA A 88 7.14 -3.89 11.00
C ALA A 88 6.07 -4.34 12.01
N GLN A 89 4.95 -3.63 12.08
CA GLN A 89 3.79 -3.99 12.90
C GLN A 89 3.03 -5.19 12.34
N ALA A 90 2.87 -5.29 11.02
CA ALA A 90 2.24 -6.42 10.34
C ALA A 90 2.92 -7.77 10.69
N ARG A 91 4.19 -7.75 11.12
CA ARG A 91 4.90 -8.93 11.64
C ARG A 91 4.43 -9.42 13.02
N LYS A 92 3.70 -8.59 13.78
CA LYS A 92 3.35 -8.84 15.19
C LYS A 92 1.86 -9.04 15.45
N ARG A 93 0.97 -8.68 14.53
CA ARG A 93 -0.48 -8.85 14.72
C ARG A 93 -0.90 -10.28 14.40
N ASP A 94 -1.77 -10.85 15.23
CA ASP A 94 -2.57 -12.01 14.85
C ASP A 94 -3.52 -11.57 13.74
N ARG A 95 -3.53 -12.31 12.63
CA ARG A 95 -3.98 -11.81 11.31
C ARG A 95 -5.48 -11.85 11.07
N SER A 96 -6.29 -12.18 12.08
CA SER A 96 -7.74 -12.04 11.97
C SER A 96 -8.20 -10.57 11.95
N GLU A 97 -7.29 -9.61 12.14
CA GLU A 97 -7.58 -8.17 12.28
C GLU A 97 -6.77 -7.27 11.32
N SER A 98 -6.21 -7.82 10.23
CA SER A 98 -5.29 -7.05 9.37
C SER A 98 -6.00 -6.26 8.27
N ASP A 99 -6.13 -4.94 8.44
CA ASP A 99 -6.58 -3.94 7.44
C ASP A 99 -5.64 -3.75 6.24
N ALA A 100 -4.84 -4.78 5.90
CA ALA A 100 -3.79 -4.72 4.89
C ALA A 100 -3.90 -5.87 3.88
N THR A 101 -3.72 -5.52 2.60
CA THR A 101 -3.74 -6.43 1.46
C THR A 101 -2.36 -6.45 0.80
N ASP A 102 -1.79 -7.64 0.65
CA ASP A 102 -0.53 -7.84 -0.04
C ASP A 102 -0.73 -8.25 -1.50
N PHE A 103 0.16 -7.79 -2.36
CA PHE A 103 0.15 -7.98 -3.80
C PHE A 103 1.45 -8.61 -4.28
N VAL A 104 1.34 -9.68 -5.05
CA VAL A 104 2.45 -10.46 -5.61
C VAL A 104 2.60 -10.21 -7.09
N LEU A 105 3.83 -10.38 -7.59
CA LEU A 105 4.11 -10.19 -9.00
C LEU A 105 3.38 -11.24 -9.85
N ASP A 106 2.55 -10.78 -10.78
CA ASP A 106 1.86 -11.59 -11.78
C ASP A 106 2.62 -11.58 -13.10
N LYS A 107 3.06 -10.40 -13.55
CA LYS A 107 3.71 -10.22 -14.85
C LYS A 107 4.74 -9.11 -14.85
N PHE A 108 5.79 -9.29 -15.64
CA PHE A 108 6.75 -8.23 -15.98
C PHE A 108 6.77 -8.03 -17.51
N ASP A 109 6.64 -6.78 -17.96
CA ASP A 109 6.83 -6.40 -19.37
C ASP A 109 8.24 -5.81 -19.58
N PRO A 110 9.16 -6.51 -20.26
CA PRO A 110 10.52 -6.02 -20.49
C PRO A 110 10.60 -4.84 -21.46
N LYS A 111 9.56 -4.58 -22.27
CA LYS A 111 9.56 -3.45 -23.20
C LYS A 111 9.28 -2.13 -22.47
N THR A 112 8.28 -2.14 -21.59
CA THR A 112 7.86 -0.96 -20.82
C THR A 112 8.51 -0.88 -19.45
N GLN A 113 9.17 -1.95 -18.99
CA GLN A 113 9.73 -2.10 -17.65
C GLN A 113 8.66 -2.00 -16.55
N ILE A 114 7.43 -2.39 -16.85
CA ILE A 114 6.30 -2.37 -15.92
C ILE A 114 6.12 -3.75 -15.28
N CYS A 115 6.00 -3.75 -13.96
CA CYS A 115 5.60 -4.91 -13.16
C CYS A 115 4.10 -4.80 -12.83
N THR A 116 3.35 -5.85 -13.13
CA THR A 116 1.93 -5.99 -12.78
C THR A 116 1.81 -6.93 -11.59
N PHE A 117 1.14 -6.45 -10.54
CA PHE A 117 0.91 -7.16 -9.30
C PHE A 117 -0.57 -7.47 -9.13
N LYS A 118 -0.89 -8.60 -8.51
CA LYS A 118 -2.25 -9.03 -8.17
C LYS A 118 -2.33 -9.32 -6.67
N PRO A 119 -3.52 -9.22 -6.05
CA PRO A 119 -3.67 -9.56 -4.64
C PRO A 119 -3.26 -11.01 -4.40
N ALA A 120 -2.61 -11.27 -3.26
CA ALA A 120 -2.25 -12.62 -2.82
C ALA A 120 -3.46 -13.42 -2.31
N GLY A 121 -4.59 -12.75 -2.06
CA GLY A 121 -5.87 -13.33 -1.67
C GLY A 121 -7.03 -12.66 -2.41
N GLU A 122 -8.18 -12.47 -1.76
CA GLU A 122 -9.37 -11.89 -2.40
C GLU A 122 -9.18 -10.42 -2.83
N GLY A 123 -8.23 -9.70 -2.22
CA GLY A 123 -7.92 -8.32 -2.58
C GLY A 123 -9.03 -7.33 -2.24
N VAL A 124 -9.92 -7.72 -1.33
CA VAL A 124 -11.03 -6.90 -0.84
C VAL A 124 -10.55 -6.12 0.38
N LEU A 125 -10.70 -4.81 0.31
CA LEU A 125 -10.51 -3.90 1.43
C LEU A 125 -11.88 -3.34 1.79
N GLU A 126 -12.22 -3.36 3.07
CA GLU A 126 -13.49 -2.86 3.58
C GLU A 126 -13.25 -1.82 4.67
N TRP A 127 -14.13 -0.82 4.74
CA TRP A 127 -14.04 0.22 5.74
C TRP A 127 -15.41 0.84 6.03
N PRO A 128 -15.60 1.44 7.22
CA PRO A 128 -16.78 2.23 7.50
C PRO A 128 -16.78 3.52 6.66
N PHE A 129 -17.90 3.79 6.00
CA PHE A 129 -18.11 4.90 5.09
C PHE A 129 -19.32 5.73 5.56
N TYR A 130 -19.10 7.00 5.84
CA TYR A 130 -20.11 7.86 6.45
C TYR A 130 -20.94 8.60 5.40
N CYS A 131 -22.25 8.56 5.59
CA CYS A 131 -23.23 9.13 4.67
C CYS A 131 -24.22 10.03 5.42
N ASN A 132 -24.72 11.06 4.74
CA ASN A 132 -25.68 12.00 5.29
C ASN A 132 -27.10 11.40 5.25
N ASN A 133 -27.73 11.22 6.40
CA ASN A 133 -29.07 10.63 6.47
C ASN A 133 -30.17 11.62 6.00
N ALA A 134 -29.93 12.93 6.10
CA ALA A 134 -30.90 13.97 5.72
C ALA A 134 -30.99 14.18 4.19
N GLU A 135 -29.99 13.74 3.43
CA GLU A 135 -29.89 13.92 1.98
C GLU A 135 -29.87 12.58 1.25
N GLU A 136 -30.83 11.70 1.55
CA GLU A 136 -30.96 10.38 0.90
C GLU A 136 -29.68 9.54 0.89
N ARG A 137 -28.86 9.64 1.95
CA ARG A 137 -27.59 8.92 2.08
C ARG A 137 -26.47 9.42 1.16
N ALA A 138 -26.49 10.70 0.78
CA ALA A 138 -25.41 11.36 0.05
C ALA A 138 -24.05 11.15 0.75
N VAL A 139 -22.98 11.01 -0.03
CA VAL A 139 -21.62 10.89 0.48
C VAL A 139 -21.25 12.14 1.29
N CYS A 140 -20.54 11.97 2.40
CA CYS A 140 -19.96 13.08 3.15
C CYS A 140 -18.43 13.12 2.93
N PRO A 141 -17.93 13.84 1.91
CA PRO A 141 -16.49 13.97 1.63
C PRO A 141 -15.70 14.46 2.85
N GLU A 142 -16.32 15.34 3.64
CA GLU A 142 -15.72 16.02 4.80
C GLU A 142 -15.51 15.10 6.01
N LEU A 143 -16.27 14.00 6.12
CA LEU A 143 -16.22 13.08 7.27
C LEU A 143 -15.48 11.77 6.99
N GLY A 144 -14.94 11.56 5.78
CA GLY A 144 -14.16 10.34 5.56
C GLY A 144 -13.82 9.99 4.13
N HIS A 145 -12.97 10.79 3.48
CA HIS A 145 -12.08 10.22 2.46
C HIS A 145 -11.08 9.30 3.14
N ARG A 146 -11.46 8.04 3.37
CA ARG A 146 -10.51 7.00 3.74
C ARG A 146 -9.62 6.73 2.53
N GLY A 147 -8.32 6.97 2.72
CA GLY A 147 -7.30 6.64 1.74
C GLY A 147 -6.71 5.28 2.01
N PHE A 148 -5.94 4.79 1.06
CA PHE A 148 -5.10 3.62 1.23
C PHE A 148 -3.67 4.02 0.92
N SER A 149 -2.73 3.60 1.76
CA SER A 149 -1.32 3.76 1.47
C SER A 149 -0.78 2.48 0.86
N LEU A 150 -0.05 2.61 -0.25
CA LEU A 150 0.61 1.51 -0.96
C LEU A 150 2.12 1.65 -0.89
N VAL A 151 2.81 0.54 -0.65
CA VAL A 151 4.27 0.53 -0.62
C VAL A 151 4.88 -0.76 -1.16
N ALA A 152 6.01 -0.62 -1.86
CA ALA A 152 6.83 -1.73 -2.29
C ALA A 152 7.88 -2.07 -1.21
N THR A 153 7.93 -3.33 -0.77
CA THR A 153 8.84 -3.74 0.31
C THR A 153 10.31 -3.62 -0.08
N GLY A 154 10.62 -3.77 -1.37
CA GLY A 154 11.96 -3.60 -1.92
C GLY A 154 12.52 -2.18 -1.83
N ALA A 155 11.74 -1.19 -1.38
CA ALA A 155 12.24 0.14 -1.05
C ALA A 155 12.96 0.20 0.32
N PHE A 156 12.84 -0.86 1.14
CA PHE A 156 13.33 -0.88 2.51
C PHE A 156 14.28 -2.04 2.77
N ARG A 157 15.19 -1.83 3.71
CA ARG A 157 16.09 -2.88 4.21
C ARG A 157 16.19 -2.84 5.72
N ARG A 158 16.81 -3.88 6.29
CA ARG A 158 17.21 -3.86 7.69
C ARG A 158 18.25 -2.77 7.94
N ALA A 159 18.07 -2.05 9.04
CA ALA A 159 19.02 -1.03 9.46
C ALA A 159 20.32 -1.67 9.97
N GLY A 160 21.43 -1.08 9.56
CA GLY A 160 22.76 -1.36 10.11
C GLY A 160 22.95 -0.73 11.48
N LYS A 161 24.07 -1.08 12.14
CA LYS A 161 24.39 -0.55 13.47
C LYS A 161 24.55 0.97 13.41
N GLY A 162 23.73 1.69 14.18
CA GLY A 162 23.78 3.16 14.27
C GLY A 162 23.10 3.90 13.12
N GLU A 163 22.43 3.20 12.21
CA GLU A 163 21.64 3.85 11.15
C GLU A 163 20.27 4.33 11.68
N PRO A 164 19.77 5.49 11.23
CA PRO A 164 18.40 5.91 11.50
C PRO A 164 17.40 4.86 10.99
N HIS A 165 16.45 4.47 11.84
CA HIS A 165 15.50 3.43 11.50
C HIS A 165 14.19 3.55 12.28
N LEU A 166 13.13 2.99 11.71
CA LEU A 166 11.86 2.81 12.38
C LEU A 166 11.58 1.31 12.51
N LYS A 167 11.49 0.83 13.75
CA LYS A 167 11.31 -0.60 14.08
C LYS A 167 12.33 -1.53 13.36
N GLY A 168 13.56 -1.05 13.17
CA GLY A 168 14.64 -1.82 12.54
C GLY A 168 14.66 -1.79 11.01
N LEU A 169 13.75 -1.05 10.36
CA LEU A 169 13.73 -0.83 8.93
C LEU A 169 14.18 0.60 8.57
N THR A 170 14.87 0.72 7.44
CA THR A 170 15.30 2.00 6.87
C THR A 170 15.16 1.99 5.34
N VAL A 171 15.16 3.17 4.72
CA VAL A 171 15.10 3.30 3.26
C VAL A 171 16.39 2.72 2.67
N ALA A 172 16.24 1.82 1.70
CA ALA A 172 17.35 1.05 1.19
C ALA A 172 18.37 1.90 0.40
N VAL A 173 17.88 2.86 -0.39
CA VAL A 173 18.71 3.75 -1.22
C VAL A 173 19.55 4.70 -0.37
N ASN A 174 18.94 5.34 0.64
CA ASN A 174 19.63 6.24 1.56
C ASN A 174 18.89 6.27 2.92
N PRO A 175 19.52 5.79 4.02
CA PRO A 175 18.90 5.76 5.35
C PRO A 175 18.52 7.13 5.94
N LYS A 176 19.05 8.22 5.39
CA LYS A 176 18.69 9.59 5.79
C LYS A 176 17.37 10.05 5.16
N LEU A 177 16.93 9.39 4.09
CA LEU A 177 15.70 9.76 3.40
C LEU A 177 14.47 9.22 4.13
N TYR A 178 13.39 9.96 3.95
CA TYR A 178 12.07 9.64 4.41
C TYR A 178 11.23 9.10 3.22
N PRO A 179 10.56 7.94 3.36
CA PRO A 179 9.71 7.40 2.31
C PRO A 179 8.45 8.24 2.17
N ASN A 180 8.18 8.76 0.98
CA ASN A 180 6.97 9.53 0.77
C ASN A 180 5.70 8.65 0.93
N PRO A 181 4.69 9.08 1.69
CA PRO A 181 3.42 8.36 1.79
C PRO A 181 2.60 8.32 0.49
N TRP A 182 2.91 9.11 -0.56
CA TRP A 182 2.06 9.35 -1.74
C TRP A 182 1.82 8.19 -2.72
N GLY A 183 2.08 6.94 -2.31
CA GLY A 183 1.32 5.81 -2.83
C GLY A 183 -0.12 5.83 -2.32
N GLU A 184 -0.76 7.00 -2.28
CA GLU A 184 -2.11 7.17 -1.76
C GLU A 184 -3.13 6.85 -2.85
N PHE A 185 -4.11 6.05 -2.46
CA PHE A 185 -5.19 5.64 -3.30
C PHE A 185 -6.51 5.93 -2.60
N TYR A 186 -7.34 6.73 -3.25
CA TYR A 186 -8.69 7.02 -2.81
C TYR A 186 -9.66 6.38 -3.83
N PRO A 187 -10.31 5.26 -3.47
CA PRO A 187 -11.34 4.69 -4.32
C PRO A 187 -12.48 5.69 -4.43
N GLN A 188 -12.96 5.88 -5.66
CA GLN A 188 -14.21 6.61 -5.88
C GLN A 188 -15.37 5.72 -5.47
N ILE A 189 -16.31 6.30 -4.76
CA ILE A 189 -17.54 5.67 -4.28
C ILE A 189 -18.72 6.45 -4.86
N SER A 190 -19.73 5.74 -5.35
CA SER A 190 -20.94 6.36 -5.92
C SER A 190 -21.84 6.93 -4.81
N ASP A 191 -22.55 8.00 -5.15
CA ASP A 191 -23.66 8.50 -4.34
C ASP A 191 -24.90 7.58 -4.47
N GLU A 192 -25.02 6.83 -5.56
CA GLU A 192 -26.11 5.88 -5.77
C GLU A 192 -25.95 4.64 -4.88
N LEU A 193 -27.04 4.23 -4.23
CA LEU A 193 -27.07 3.08 -3.31
C LEU A 193 -26.65 1.79 -4.00
N ASP A 194 -25.77 1.03 -3.34
CA ASP A 194 -25.21 -0.24 -3.82
C ASP A 194 -24.56 -0.17 -5.22
N ALA A 195 -24.34 1.04 -5.76
CA ALA A 195 -23.72 1.19 -7.06
C ALA A 195 -22.20 0.96 -6.98
N THR A 196 -21.67 0.35 -8.03
CA THR A 196 -20.26 0.01 -8.14
C THR A 196 -19.56 0.87 -9.19
N ILE A 197 -18.38 1.39 -8.85
CA ILE A 197 -17.48 2.07 -9.78
C ILE A 197 -16.31 1.16 -10.07
N SER A 198 -16.09 0.87 -11.36
CA SER A 198 -14.89 0.16 -11.83
C SER A 198 -14.00 1.10 -12.61
N GLU A 199 -12.74 1.20 -12.19
CA GLU A 199 -11.72 2.02 -12.82
C GLU A 199 -10.59 1.15 -13.36
N LYS A 200 -10.16 1.42 -14.59
CA LYS A 200 -9.09 0.68 -15.27
C LYS A 200 -7.86 1.53 -15.45
N ASP A 201 -6.72 1.03 -14.99
CA ASP A 201 -5.42 1.71 -15.10
C ASP A 201 -5.43 3.17 -14.60
N LYS A 202 -6.22 3.47 -13.54
CA LYS A 202 -6.28 4.78 -12.91
C LYS A 202 -4.88 5.15 -12.43
N LYS A 203 -4.38 6.30 -12.87
CA LYS A 203 -3.06 6.79 -12.50
C LYS A 203 -3.10 7.42 -11.10
N LEU A 204 -2.25 6.93 -10.20
CA LEU A 204 -2.02 7.49 -8.88
C LEU A 204 -1.07 8.70 -8.93
N ALA A 205 -1.00 9.46 -7.84
CA ALA A 205 -0.16 10.67 -7.74
C ALA A 205 1.32 10.36 -8.03
N ASN A 206 1.85 9.26 -7.48
CA ASN A 206 3.22 8.80 -7.72
C ASN A 206 3.46 8.19 -9.12
N GLY A 207 2.43 8.17 -9.98
CA GLY A 207 2.50 7.67 -11.35
C GLY A 207 2.28 6.16 -11.52
N TRP A 208 2.04 5.43 -10.44
CA TRP A 208 1.60 4.03 -10.51
C TRP A 208 0.19 3.95 -11.12
N GLN A 209 -0.22 2.78 -11.59
CA GLN A 209 -1.57 2.57 -12.10
C GLN A 209 -2.27 1.47 -11.31
N ILE A 210 -3.55 1.68 -11.02
CA ILE A 210 -4.39 0.72 -10.30
C ILE A 210 -5.65 0.42 -11.10
N THR A 211 -6.04 -0.86 -11.12
CA THR A 211 -7.35 -1.29 -11.60
C THR A 211 -8.13 -1.81 -10.40
N TYR A 212 -9.32 -1.27 -10.17
CA TYR A 212 -10.14 -1.64 -9.01
C TYR A 212 -11.63 -1.51 -9.32
N THR A 213 -12.43 -2.16 -8.47
CA THR A 213 -13.87 -1.95 -8.36
C THR A 213 -14.20 -1.59 -6.93
N ALA A 214 -14.94 -0.51 -6.70
CA ALA A 214 -15.34 -0.07 -5.37
C ALA A 214 -16.85 0.22 -5.32
N GLY A 215 -17.43 0.09 -4.14
CA GLY A 215 -18.87 0.30 -3.94
C GLY A 215 -19.23 0.38 -2.47
N ARG A 216 -20.51 0.67 -2.23
CA ARG A 216 -21.15 0.63 -0.91
C ARG A 216 -21.93 -0.67 -0.74
N MET A 217 -22.12 -1.07 0.50
CA MET A 217 -22.95 -2.21 0.92
C MET A 217 -24.08 -1.66 1.80
N ASP A 218 -24.99 -0.91 1.19
CA ASP A 218 -26.06 -0.19 1.89
C ASP A 218 -27.20 -1.12 2.33
N THR A 219 -27.30 -2.30 1.73
CA THR A 219 -28.31 -3.34 1.99
C THR A 219 -27.77 -4.55 2.77
N ASP A 220 -26.52 -4.50 3.24
CA ASP A 220 -25.94 -5.55 4.10
C ASP A 220 -26.63 -5.53 5.49
N PRO A 221 -27.09 -6.67 6.02
CA PRO A 221 -27.72 -6.73 7.35
C PRO A 221 -26.86 -6.15 8.48
N LEU A 222 -25.53 -6.22 8.36
CA LEU A 222 -24.60 -5.58 9.29
C LEU A 222 -24.59 -4.04 9.17
N THR A 223 -24.87 -3.50 7.98
CA THR A 223 -25.09 -2.07 7.77
C THR A 223 -26.42 -1.63 8.38
N GLU A 224 -27.47 -2.46 8.37
CA GLU A 224 -28.72 -2.17 9.09
C GLU A 224 -28.51 -2.15 10.63
N GLU A 225 -27.66 -3.04 11.16
CA GLU A 225 -27.27 -3.05 12.58
C GLU A 225 -26.40 -1.83 12.96
N LEU A 226 -25.48 -1.41 12.08
CA LEU A 226 -24.67 -0.20 12.24
C LEU A 226 -25.50 1.08 12.12
N ALA A 227 -26.51 1.11 11.25
CA ALA A 227 -27.44 2.23 11.12
C ALA A 227 -28.36 2.36 12.35
N GLY A 228 -28.67 1.25 13.04
CA GLY A 228 -29.40 1.27 14.32
C GLY A 228 -28.56 1.75 15.51
N ASN A 229 -27.23 1.66 15.41
CA ASN A 229 -26.28 2.24 16.35
C ASN A 229 -25.82 3.62 15.86
N ALA A 230 -26.75 4.57 15.77
CA ALA A 230 -26.39 5.97 15.60
C ALA A 230 -25.29 6.31 16.61
N LEU A 231 -24.15 6.80 16.12
CA LEU A 231 -23.05 7.26 16.96
C LEU A 231 -23.62 8.30 17.91
N GLY A 232 -23.75 7.94 19.19
CA GLY A 232 -24.09 8.84 20.30
C GLY A 232 -22.97 9.86 20.50
N LEU A 233 -22.79 10.75 19.52
CA LEU A 233 -22.03 11.99 19.61
C LEU A 233 -22.92 13.05 20.29
N GLU A 234 -23.57 12.69 21.39
CA GLU A 234 -24.65 13.48 21.99
C GLU A 234 -24.18 14.73 22.74
N ASP A 235 -22.89 14.92 23.09
CA ASP A 235 -22.60 15.92 24.14
C ASP A 235 -21.56 17.03 23.88
N ASP A 236 -20.75 17.04 22.82
CA ASP A 236 -19.69 18.09 22.69
C ASP A 236 -19.69 18.91 21.40
N VAL A 237 -20.50 18.54 20.40
CA VAL A 237 -20.65 19.33 19.17
C VAL A 237 -22.15 19.37 18.92
N GLY A 238 -22.80 20.53 19.06
CA GLY A 238 -24.25 20.70 18.95
C GLY A 238 -24.82 20.38 17.55
N ILE A 239 -24.63 19.16 17.10
CA ILE A 239 -25.10 18.56 15.86
C ILE A 239 -26.31 17.72 16.30
N GLY A 240 -27.51 18.21 16.00
CA GLY A 240 -28.75 17.54 16.42
C GLY A 240 -28.86 16.09 15.94
N ASP A 241 -29.72 15.36 16.63
CA ASP A 241 -29.90 13.90 16.72
C ASP A 241 -29.90 13.02 15.44
N ASP A 242 -29.72 13.50 14.20
CA ASP A 242 -30.15 12.71 13.02
C ASP A 242 -29.34 12.81 11.71
N LEU A 243 -28.08 13.27 11.71
CA LEU A 243 -27.45 13.67 10.42
C LEU A 243 -26.56 12.63 9.72
N PHE A 244 -25.98 11.64 10.40
CA PHE A 244 -25.01 10.73 9.76
C PHE A 244 -25.22 9.26 10.13
N PHE A 245 -25.06 8.37 9.16
CA PHE A 245 -25.00 6.91 9.40
C PHE A 245 -23.74 6.31 8.76
N ALA A 246 -23.24 5.21 9.32
CA ALA A 246 -22.11 4.46 8.78
C ALA A 246 -22.63 3.30 7.90
N SER A 247 -22.28 3.33 6.61
CA SER A 247 -22.39 2.21 5.69
C SER A 247 -21.07 1.46 5.61
N ARG A 248 -21.07 0.21 5.14
CA ARG A 248 -19.82 -0.47 4.77
C ARG A 248 -19.49 -0.14 3.32
N ALA A 249 -18.25 0.26 3.05
CA ALA A 249 -17.73 0.36 1.70
C ALA A 249 -16.67 -0.72 1.48
N TYR A 250 -16.49 -1.08 0.20
CA TYR A 250 -15.48 -2.04 -0.20
C TYR A 250 -14.72 -1.58 -1.45
N CYS A 251 -13.52 -2.10 -1.60
CA CYS A 251 -12.67 -1.92 -2.78
C CYS A 251 -11.97 -3.24 -3.09
N MET A 252 -12.27 -3.79 -4.26
CA MET A 252 -11.61 -4.95 -4.84
C MET A 252 -10.53 -4.46 -5.79
N VAL A 253 -9.27 -4.72 -5.48
CA VAL A 253 -8.15 -4.33 -6.35
C VAL A 253 -7.74 -5.50 -7.23
N ASP A 254 -7.98 -5.36 -8.54
CA ASP A 254 -7.65 -6.39 -9.53
C ASP A 254 -6.14 -6.48 -9.77
N ASN A 255 -5.50 -5.32 -9.98
CA ASN A 255 -4.05 -5.26 -10.19
C ASN A 255 -3.48 -3.86 -9.98
N ILE A 256 -2.17 -3.83 -9.72
CA ILE A 256 -1.37 -2.60 -9.64
C ILE A 256 -0.20 -2.72 -10.62
N LYS A 257 0.03 -1.68 -11.43
CA LYS A 257 1.15 -1.58 -12.36
C LYS A 257 2.16 -0.57 -11.84
N ILE A 258 3.39 -1.03 -11.64
CA ILE A 258 4.48 -0.27 -11.04
C ILE A 258 5.71 -0.35 -11.95
N PRO A 259 6.34 0.78 -12.33
CA PRO A 259 7.64 0.76 -12.98
C PRO A 259 8.69 0.04 -12.13
N LEU A 260 9.50 -0.82 -12.74
CA LEU A 260 10.47 -1.67 -12.02
C LEU A 260 11.38 -0.88 -11.07
N LEU A 261 11.81 0.33 -11.44
CA LEU A 261 12.67 1.16 -10.60
C LEU A 261 11.96 1.67 -9.34
N ASP A 262 10.68 2.01 -9.45
CA ASP A 262 9.89 2.58 -8.35
C ASP A 262 9.68 1.55 -7.22
N LEU A 263 9.85 0.26 -7.50
CA LEU A 263 9.82 -0.83 -6.51
C LEU A 263 11.00 -0.83 -5.53
N PHE A 264 12.07 -0.11 -5.85
CA PHE A 264 13.33 -0.10 -5.08
C PHE A 264 13.76 1.31 -4.68
N ALA A 265 13.40 2.30 -5.49
CA ALA A 265 13.69 3.71 -5.27
C ALA A 265 12.41 4.52 -5.51
N PRO A 266 11.60 4.75 -4.46
CA PRO A 266 10.43 5.61 -4.56
C PRO A 266 10.80 6.97 -5.15
N ARG A 267 9.94 7.54 -5.99
CA ARG A 267 10.25 8.77 -6.74
C ARG A 267 10.35 10.02 -5.88
N ASP A 268 9.55 10.10 -4.82
CA ASP A 268 9.31 11.35 -4.10
C ASP A 268 9.95 11.39 -2.70
N LEU A 269 11.11 10.75 -2.50
CA LEU A 269 11.82 10.73 -1.22
C LEU A 269 12.31 12.13 -0.79
N CYS A 270 12.24 12.43 0.51
CA CYS A 270 12.70 13.72 1.07
C CYS A 270 13.69 13.52 2.23
N GLU A 271 14.58 14.48 2.45
CA GLU A 271 15.48 14.51 3.62
C GLU A 271 14.78 15.09 4.86
N GLU A 272 13.76 15.92 4.65
CA GLU A 272 12.91 16.44 5.71
C GLU A 272 11.94 15.35 6.14
N GLN A 273 12.02 14.90 7.40
CA GLN A 273 10.94 14.12 7.98
C GLN A 273 9.74 15.07 8.14
N PRO A 274 8.57 14.80 7.56
CA PRO A 274 7.46 15.75 7.65
C PRO A 274 6.85 15.93 9.06
N TRP A 275 7.42 15.35 10.14
CA TRP A 275 6.78 15.35 11.47
C TRP A 275 7.72 15.53 12.67
N TYR A 276 7.08 16.01 13.75
CA TYR A 276 7.61 16.29 15.07
C TYR A 276 8.26 15.06 15.73
N GLU A 277 9.47 15.26 16.26
CA GLU A 277 10.12 14.36 17.21
C GLU A 277 9.26 14.22 18.47
N TRP A 278 9.03 12.99 18.94
CA TRP A 278 8.67 12.72 20.34
C TRP A 278 9.93 12.32 21.10
#